data_AF-A0A535IUT7-F1
#
_entry.id   AF-A0A535IUT7-F1
#
_cell.length_a   1.000
_cell.length_b   1.000
_cell.length_c   1.000
_cell.angle_alpha   90.00
_cell.angle_beta   90.00
_cell.angle_gamma   90.00
#
_symmetry.space_group_name_H-M   'P 1'
#
loop_
_entity.id
_entity.type
_entity.pdbx_description
1 polymer ?
#
loop_
_entity_poly.entity_id
_entity_poly.type
_entity_poly.pdbx_seq_one_letter_code
_entity_poly.pdbx_strand_id
1 'polypeptide(L)'
;YASDQAHFSISRALDELGFPPQTLTVVAADELFRLRGAAVAEAIARDRAAGARPLAIAAVAGSTNTGSVDAIGELADVAGRERLWLHIDAAYGAAARLSARDASRVPHLERADSVTVDPHKWFFQAYDVRRRSIAAPSTTAARRRWRAPSS
;
A
#
# COMPACT_ATOMS: atom_id res chain seq x y z
N TYR A 1 -0.35 9.29 2.61
CA TYR A 1 -0.54 9.81 1.26
C TYR A 1 -1.30 8.80 0.42
N ALA A 2 -2.32 9.24 -0.31
CA ALA A 2 -3.05 8.41 -1.26
C ALA A 2 -3.49 9.25 -2.46
N SER A 3 -3.80 8.59 -3.58
CA SER A 3 -4.39 9.22 -4.76
C SER A 3 -5.80 9.75 -4.48
N ASP A 4 -6.26 10.75 -5.23
CA ASP A 4 -7.69 11.12 -5.30
C ASP A 4 -8.57 10.04 -5.95
N GLN A 5 -7.95 9.05 -6.62
CA GLN A 5 -8.59 7.85 -7.14
C GLN A 5 -8.61 6.68 -6.14
N ALA A 6 -8.07 6.88 -4.95
CA ALA A 6 -7.95 5.82 -3.95
C ALA A 6 -9.33 5.40 -3.42
N HIS A 7 -9.48 4.11 -3.09
CA HIS A 7 -10.74 3.59 -2.58
C HIS A 7 -11.03 4.19 -1.19
N PHE A 8 -12.29 4.57 -0.96
CA PHE A 8 -12.74 5.20 0.30
C PHE A 8 -12.47 4.33 1.55
N SER A 9 -12.17 3.04 1.38
CA SER A 9 -11.76 2.18 2.49
C SER A 9 -10.49 2.67 3.19
N ILE A 10 -9.61 3.42 2.51
CA ILE A 10 -8.41 3.98 3.13
C ILE A 10 -8.75 5.05 4.16
N SER A 11 -9.66 5.99 3.84
CA SER A 11 -10.09 7.00 4.81
C SER A 11 -10.87 6.36 5.95
N ARG A 12 -11.80 5.43 5.64
CA ARG A 12 -12.56 4.70 6.65
C ARG A 12 -11.66 3.90 7.61
N ALA A 13 -10.61 3.27 7.11
CA ALA A 13 -9.66 2.55 7.95
C ALA A 13 -8.90 3.48 8.90
N LEU A 14 -8.57 4.70 8.46
CA LEU A 14 -7.94 5.70 9.34
C LEU A 14 -8.91 6.16 10.43
N ASP A 15 -10.18 6.40 10.08
CA ASP A 15 -11.22 6.76 11.04
C ASP A 15 -11.44 5.65 12.08
N GLU A 16 -11.54 4.39 11.65
CA GLU A 16 -11.70 3.21 12.53
C GLU A 16 -10.49 2.99 13.44
N LEU A 17 -9.28 3.37 13.00
CA LEU A 17 -8.05 3.33 13.80
C LEU A 17 -7.90 4.54 14.73
N GLY A 18 -8.84 5.50 14.71
CA GLY A 18 -8.85 6.67 15.57
C GLY A 18 -7.86 7.77 15.15
N PHE A 19 -7.43 7.77 13.87
CA PHE A 19 -6.62 8.86 13.35
C PHE A 19 -7.48 10.12 13.14
N PRO A 20 -6.95 11.32 13.39
CA PRO A 20 -7.66 12.55 13.08
C PRO A 20 -7.86 12.69 11.57
N PRO A 21 -8.95 13.33 11.10
CA PRO A 21 -9.27 13.45 9.67
C PRO A 21 -8.15 14.07 8.83
N GLN A 22 -7.33 14.94 9.44
CA GLN A 22 -6.21 15.61 8.79
C GLN A 22 -5.00 14.70 8.53
N THR A 23 -5.06 13.43 8.95
CA THR A 23 -3.98 12.45 8.75
C THR A 23 -3.84 12.02 7.28
N LEU A 24 -4.94 12.06 6.52
CA LEU A 24 -4.93 11.64 5.13
C LEU A 24 -4.64 12.82 4.20
N THR A 25 -3.38 12.91 3.74
CA THR A 25 -3.05 13.78 2.61
C THR A 25 -3.43 13.09 1.29
N VAL A 26 -4.43 13.64 0.61
CA VAL A 26 -4.83 13.24 -0.75
C VAL A 26 -4.00 14.02 -1.76
N VAL A 27 -3.43 13.31 -2.72
CA VAL A 27 -2.56 13.87 -3.77
C VAL A 27 -3.27 13.65 -5.11
N ALA A 28 -3.33 14.70 -5.93
CA ALA A 28 -3.95 14.64 -7.24
C ALA A 28 -3.25 13.63 -8.15
N ALA A 29 -4.03 12.82 -8.87
CA ALA A 29 -3.51 11.92 -9.86
C ALA A 29 -3.06 12.66 -11.14
N ASP A 30 -2.22 12.01 -11.94
CA ASP A 30 -1.88 12.52 -13.28
C ASP A 30 -3.03 12.35 -14.29
N GLU A 31 -2.81 12.76 -15.53
CA GLU A 31 -3.77 12.63 -16.64
C GLU A 31 -4.17 11.17 -16.95
N LEU A 32 -3.39 10.20 -16.49
CA LEU A 32 -3.65 8.77 -16.61
C LEU A 32 -4.25 8.16 -15.34
N PHE A 33 -4.69 9.01 -14.39
CA PHE A 33 -5.28 8.63 -13.11
C PHE A 33 -4.33 7.83 -12.22
N ARG A 34 -3.03 8.16 -12.26
CA ARG A 34 -1.97 7.50 -11.49
C ARG A 34 -1.37 8.44 -10.47
N LEU A 35 -1.12 7.91 -9.27
CA LEU A 35 -0.28 8.57 -8.29
C LEU A 35 1.19 8.52 -8.73
N ARG A 36 1.85 9.69 -8.74
CA ARG A 36 3.23 9.87 -9.20
C ARG A 36 4.17 10.13 -8.03
N GLY A 37 5.39 9.61 -8.10
CA GLY A 37 6.37 9.75 -7.03
C GLY A 37 6.75 11.21 -6.74
N ALA A 38 6.88 12.03 -7.77
CA ALA A 38 7.22 13.45 -7.65
C ALA A 38 6.17 14.22 -6.81
N ALA A 39 4.89 14.07 -7.13
CA ALA A 39 3.80 14.73 -6.40
C ALA A 39 3.74 14.31 -4.92
N VAL A 40 4.00 13.02 -4.64
CA VAL A 40 4.06 12.51 -3.27
C VAL A 40 5.28 13.06 -2.53
N ALA A 41 6.44 13.15 -3.18
CA ALA A 41 7.64 13.72 -2.58
C ALA A 41 7.45 15.21 -2.20
N GLU A 42 6.78 15.99 -3.06
CA GLU A 42 6.42 17.38 -2.76
C GLU A 42 5.45 17.48 -1.57
N ALA A 43 4.44 16.62 -1.51
CA ALA A 43 3.52 16.57 -0.38
C ALA A 43 4.24 16.23 0.94
N ILE A 44 5.15 15.25 0.91
CA ILE A 44 5.99 14.88 2.07
C ILE A 44 6.84 16.06 2.52
N ALA A 45 7.51 16.76 1.59
CA ALA A 45 8.36 17.90 1.91
C ALA A 45 7.55 19.02 2.59
N ARG A 46 6.36 19.33 2.07
CA ARG A 46 5.45 20.33 2.67
C ARG A 46 5.01 19.93 4.07
N ASP A 47 4.61 18.68 4.26
CA ASP A 47 4.13 18.19 5.56
C ASP A 47 5.25 18.19 6.60
N ARG A 48 6.48 17.79 6.21
CA ARG A 48 7.66 17.87 7.10
C ARG A 48 7.99 19.32 7.47
N ALA A 49 7.92 20.25 6.52
CA ALA A 49 8.14 21.67 6.79
C ALA A 49 7.09 22.26 7.73
N ALA A 50 5.87 21.73 7.70
CA ALA A 50 4.79 22.09 8.64
C ALA A 50 4.92 21.37 10.02
N GLY A 51 5.97 20.58 10.25
CA GLY A 51 6.21 19.87 11.50
C GLY A 51 5.47 18.54 11.64
N ALA A 52 4.79 18.08 10.58
CA ALA A 52 4.14 16.78 10.58
C ALA A 52 5.15 15.63 10.45
N ARG A 53 4.70 14.43 10.80
CA ARG A 53 5.49 13.19 10.70
C ARG A 53 4.84 12.24 9.69
N PRO A 54 5.25 12.32 8.41
CA PRO A 54 4.85 11.37 7.38
C PRO A 54 5.08 9.92 7.84
N LEU A 55 4.11 9.03 7.58
CA LEU A 55 4.17 7.62 8.00
C LEU A 55 4.12 6.64 6.83
N ALA A 56 3.16 6.83 5.92
CA ALA A 56 2.88 5.82 4.89
C ALA A 56 2.36 6.41 3.58
N ILE A 57 2.61 5.68 2.50
CA ILE A 57 2.06 5.86 1.15
C ILE A 57 1.14 4.67 0.87
N ALA A 58 -0.10 4.95 0.45
CA ALA A 58 -1.06 3.96 -0.01
C ALA A 58 -1.24 4.13 -1.53
N ALA A 59 -0.63 3.22 -2.28
CA ALA A 59 -0.72 3.16 -3.74
C ALA A 59 -1.82 2.19 -4.18
N VAL A 60 -2.38 2.39 -5.36
CA VAL A 60 -3.42 1.55 -5.95
C VAL A 60 -2.89 0.85 -7.20
N ALA A 61 -3.07 -0.46 -7.25
CA ALA A 61 -2.77 -1.33 -8.37
C ALA A 61 -4.06 -1.88 -8.97
N GLY A 62 -4.69 -1.10 -9.85
CA GLY A 62 -5.99 -1.39 -10.43
C GLY A 62 -7.10 -0.65 -9.70
N SER A 63 -7.22 0.66 -9.96
CA SER A 63 -8.31 1.47 -9.40
C SER A 63 -9.67 0.96 -9.89
N THR A 64 -10.68 1.03 -9.03
CA THR A 64 -12.02 0.49 -9.34
C THR A 64 -12.69 1.22 -10.51
N ASN A 65 -12.40 2.51 -10.70
CA ASN A 65 -13.10 3.35 -11.67
C ASN A 65 -12.47 3.33 -13.07
N THR A 66 -11.14 3.28 -13.17
CA THR A 66 -10.42 3.38 -14.45
C THR A 66 -9.49 2.20 -14.73
N GLY A 67 -9.26 1.33 -13.74
CA GLY A 67 -8.26 0.26 -13.83
C GLY A 67 -6.83 0.78 -13.82
N SER A 68 -6.61 2.04 -13.42
CA SER A 68 -5.28 2.65 -13.37
C SER A 68 -4.38 1.97 -12.34
N VAL A 69 -3.09 1.94 -12.67
CA VAL A 69 -2.04 1.42 -11.79
C VAL A 69 -1.10 2.57 -11.49
N ASP A 70 -0.95 2.89 -10.22
CA ASP A 70 -0.05 3.93 -9.76
C ASP A 70 1.40 3.64 -10.16
N ALA A 71 2.24 4.66 -10.14
CA ALA A 71 3.65 4.54 -10.49
C ALA A 71 4.45 3.86 -9.37
N ILE A 72 4.17 2.57 -9.09
CA ILE A 72 4.67 1.83 -7.93
C ILE A 72 6.19 1.91 -7.80
N GLY A 73 6.93 1.80 -8.91
CA GLY A 73 8.40 1.91 -8.89
C GLY A 73 8.87 3.24 -8.30
N GLU A 74 8.29 4.35 -8.77
CA GLU A 74 8.62 5.69 -8.27
C GLU A 74 8.18 5.89 -6.82
N LEU A 75 6.99 5.37 -6.46
CA LEU A 75 6.48 5.46 -5.09
C LEU A 75 7.34 4.66 -4.11
N ALA A 76 7.86 3.51 -4.53
CA ALA A 76 8.80 2.72 -3.75
C ALA A 76 10.16 3.42 -3.60
N ASP A 77 10.64 4.13 -4.62
CA ASP A 77 11.86 4.93 -4.50
C ASP A 77 11.68 6.07 -3.48
N VAL A 78 10.53 6.75 -3.52
CA VAL A 78 10.17 7.79 -2.55
C VAL A 78 10.03 7.20 -1.15
N ALA A 79 9.29 6.10 -0.98
CA ALA A 79 9.09 5.43 0.30
C ALA A 79 10.43 5.04 0.95
N GLY A 80 11.33 4.44 0.16
CA GLY A 80 12.67 4.06 0.64
C GLY A 80 13.52 5.26 1.06
N ARG A 81 13.55 6.33 0.24
CA ARG A 81 14.30 7.55 0.56
C ARG A 81 13.78 8.23 1.82
N GLU A 82 12.46 8.34 1.93
CA GLU A 82 11.77 9.07 3.01
C GLU A 82 11.53 8.20 4.27
N ARG A 83 11.90 6.91 4.22
CA ARG A 83 11.67 5.88 5.25
C ARG A 83 10.20 5.76 5.65
N LEU A 84 9.33 5.70 4.65
CA LEU A 84 7.89 5.55 4.82
C LEU A 84 7.44 4.13 4.48
N TRP A 85 6.36 3.70 5.10
CA TRP A 85 5.70 2.45 4.76
C TRP A 85 5.00 2.56 3.40
N LEU A 86 5.24 1.61 2.50
CA LEU A 86 4.51 1.48 1.24
C LEU A 86 3.47 0.38 1.32
N HIS A 87 2.19 0.76 1.30
CA HIS A 87 1.06 -0.14 1.11
C HIS A 87 0.59 -0.09 -0.34
N ILE A 88 0.37 -1.26 -0.98
CA ILE A 88 -0.27 -1.34 -2.28
C ILE A 88 -1.63 -2.02 -2.16
N ASP A 89 -2.69 -1.31 -2.51
CA ASP A 89 -4.01 -1.88 -2.74
C ASP A 89 -4.07 -2.50 -4.14
N ALA A 90 -3.84 -3.81 -4.20
CA ALA A 90 -3.97 -4.61 -5.41
C ALA A 90 -5.26 -5.46 -5.40
N ALA A 91 -6.30 -5.02 -4.68
CA ALA A 91 -7.56 -5.75 -4.57
C ALA A 91 -8.14 -6.18 -5.93
N TYR A 92 -8.04 -5.31 -6.94
CA TYR A 92 -8.49 -5.60 -8.30
C TYR A 92 -7.36 -6.12 -9.21
N GLY A 93 -6.18 -5.48 -9.17
CA GLY A 93 -5.09 -5.76 -10.11
C GLY A 93 -4.23 -6.98 -9.78
N ALA A 94 -4.26 -7.52 -8.56
CA ALA A 94 -3.39 -8.65 -8.17
C ALA A 94 -3.61 -9.91 -9.04
N ALA A 95 -4.83 -10.13 -9.51
CA ALA A 95 -5.16 -11.27 -10.37
C ALA A 95 -4.54 -11.16 -11.78
N ALA A 96 -4.25 -9.94 -12.26
CA ALA A 96 -3.49 -9.73 -13.51
C ALA A 96 -2.08 -10.35 -13.43
N ARG A 97 -1.51 -10.47 -12.23
CA ARG A 97 -0.18 -11.07 -12.00
C ARG A 97 -0.16 -12.60 -12.13
N LEU A 98 -1.34 -13.25 -12.15
CA LEU A 98 -1.45 -14.68 -12.46
C LEU A 98 -1.58 -14.96 -13.96
N SER A 99 -1.90 -13.94 -14.77
CA SER A 99 -1.93 -14.05 -16.23
C SER A 99 -0.52 -13.81 -16.77
N ALA A 100 0.05 -14.78 -17.49
CA ALA A 100 1.33 -14.60 -18.19
C ALA A 100 1.29 -13.44 -19.22
N ARG A 101 0.09 -13.04 -19.67
CA ARG A 101 -0.10 -11.92 -20.60
C ARG A 101 -0.19 -10.56 -19.89
N ASP A 102 -0.75 -10.51 -18.68
CA ASP A 102 -1.05 -9.25 -17.99
C ASP A 102 -0.15 -8.98 -16.78
N ALA A 103 0.76 -9.89 -16.43
CA ALA A 103 1.62 -9.74 -15.25
C ALA A 103 2.50 -8.48 -15.28
N SER A 104 2.85 -7.99 -16.47
CA SER A 104 3.60 -6.75 -16.66
C SER A 104 2.78 -5.48 -16.39
N ARG A 105 1.45 -5.58 -16.34
CA ARG A 105 0.55 -4.44 -16.10
C ARG A 105 0.53 -4.00 -14.64
N VAL A 106 0.97 -4.86 -13.73
CA VAL A 106 1.14 -4.53 -12.30
C VAL A 106 2.59 -4.80 -11.88
N PRO A 107 3.53 -3.96 -12.33
CA PRO A 107 4.94 -4.13 -12.02
C PRO A 107 5.22 -3.72 -10.57
N HIS A 108 6.33 -4.19 -10.00
CA HIS A 108 6.90 -3.69 -8.75
C HIS A 108 6.12 -3.94 -7.45
N LEU A 109 5.10 -4.82 -7.45
CA LEU A 109 4.39 -5.20 -6.22
C LEU A 109 5.32 -5.76 -5.14
N GLU A 110 6.40 -6.42 -5.54
CA GLU A 110 7.40 -6.98 -4.63
C GLU A 110 8.15 -5.93 -3.80
N ARG A 111 8.04 -4.66 -4.15
CA ARG A 111 8.70 -3.54 -3.46
C ARG A 111 7.86 -2.95 -2.31
N ALA A 112 6.66 -3.47 -2.07
CA ALA A 112 5.77 -3.00 -1.00
C ALA A 112 6.02 -3.70 0.33
N ASP A 113 5.81 -2.96 1.41
CA ASP A 113 5.83 -3.50 2.77
C ASP A 113 4.54 -4.29 3.09
N SER A 114 3.43 -3.90 2.48
CA SER A 114 2.20 -4.71 2.49
C SER A 114 1.37 -4.56 1.23
N VAL A 115 0.66 -5.64 0.87
CA VAL A 115 -0.22 -5.69 -0.30
C VAL A 115 -1.61 -6.20 0.12
N THR A 116 -2.65 -5.49 -0.30
CA THR A 116 -4.04 -5.99 -0.23
C THR A 116 -4.38 -6.71 -1.52
N VAL A 117 -4.95 -7.91 -1.43
CA VAL A 117 -5.45 -8.70 -2.56
C VAL A 117 -6.87 -9.12 -2.25
N ASP A 118 -7.75 -9.07 -3.24
CA ASP A 118 -9.16 -9.37 -3.05
C ASP A 118 -9.66 -10.46 -4.00
N PRO A 119 -9.62 -11.74 -3.54
CA PRO A 119 -9.94 -12.88 -4.41
C PRO A 119 -11.37 -12.83 -4.96
N HIS A 120 -12.32 -12.22 -4.25
CA HIS A 120 -13.72 -12.20 -4.65
C HIS A 120 -14.01 -11.31 -5.88
N LYS A 121 -13.05 -10.48 -6.33
CA LYS A 121 -13.25 -9.60 -7.49
C LYS A 121 -12.96 -10.27 -8.83
N TRP A 122 -11.84 -10.98 -8.95
CA TRP A 122 -11.46 -11.64 -10.21
C TRP A 122 -11.49 -13.18 -10.16
N PHE A 123 -11.53 -13.80 -8.97
CA PHE A 123 -11.57 -15.26 -8.85
C PHE A 123 -12.98 -15.82 -8.68
N PHE A 124 -14.04 -15.01 -8.88
CA PHE A 124 -15.44 -15.43 -8.73
C PHE A 124 -15.72 -16.15 -7.40
N GLN A 125 -14.98 -15.81 -6.35
CA GLN A 125 -15.12 -16.41 -5.02
C GLN A 125 -16.21 -15.64 -4.26
N ALA A 126 -17.14 -16.35 -3.60
CA ALA A 126 -18.22 -15.70 -2.85
C ALA A 126 -17.67 -14.76 -1.74
N TYR A 127 -18.43 -13.70 -1.44
CA TYR A 127 -18.07 -12.47 -0.71
C TYR A 127 -17.32 -12.57 0.63
N ASP A 128 -17.01 -13.74 1.18
CA ASP A 128 -16.75 -13.92 2.62
C ASP A 128 -15.35 -14.44 2.99
N VAL A 129 -14.32 -14.13 2.19
CA VAL A 129 -12.94 -14.43 2.57
C VAL A 129 -11.98 -13.30 2.18
N ARG A 130 -11.45 -12.58 3.18
CA ARG A 130 -10.34 -11.63 3.00
C ARG A 130 -9.08 -12.18 3.68
N ARG A 131 -7.96 -12.25 2.96
CA ARG A 131 -6.65 -12.69 3.50
C ARG A 131 -5.67 -11.52 3.54
N ARG A 132 -5.09 -11.26 4.71
CA ARG A 132 -3.99 -10.30 4.91
C ARG A 132 -2.67 -11.08 5.01
N SER A 133 -1.70 -10.76 4.16
CA SER A 133 -0.34 -11.30 4.25
C SER A 133 0.60 -10.23 4.78
N ILE A 134 1.28 -10.50 5.90
CA ILE A 134 2.31 -9.63 6.48
C ILE A 134 3.65 -10.30 6.20
N ALA A 135 4.55 -9.64 5.49
CA ALA A 135 5.93 -10.08 5.39
C ALA A 135 6.65 -9.75 6.71
N ALA A 136 7.31 -10.74 7.31
CA ALA A 136 8.11 -10.54 8.51
C ALA A 136 9.44 -9.84 8.16
N PRO A 137 9.94 -8.92 9.00
CA PRO A 137 11.27 -8.35 8.81
C PRO A 137 12.34 -9.43 9.03
N SER A 138 13.37 -9.42 8.19
CA SER A 138 14.53 -10.31 8.30
C SER A 138 15.38 -9.92 9.51
N THR A 139 15.16 -10.58 10.65
CA THR A 139 16.05 -10.46 11.81
C THR A 139 16.79 -11.77 12.03
N THR A 140 18.07 -11.76 11.69
CA THR A 140 19.06 -12.75 12.11
C THR A 140 19.33 -12.59 13.62
N ALA A 141 19.49 -13.73 14.33
CA ALA A 141 19.93 -13.90 15.72
C ALA A 141 18.85 -13.65 16.81
N ALA A 142 18.68 -14.47 17.87
CA ALA A 142 19.42 -15.61 18.38
C ALA A 142 18.48 -16.55 19.15
N ARG A 143 18.71 -17.86 19.02
CA ARG A 143 18.11 -18.89 19.87
C ARG A 143 18.58 -18.69 21.31
N ARG A 144 17.65 -18.54 22.26
CA ARG A 144 17.87 -18.95 23.66
C ARG A 144 16.69 -19.81 24.11
N ARG A 145 16.99 -21.09 24.36
CA ARG A 145 16.13 -22.04 25.07
C ARG A 145 15.80 -21.45 26.45
N TRP A 146 14.53 -21.41 26.80
CA TRP A 146 14.09 -21.29 28.19
C TRP A 146 13.58 -22.67 28.64
N ARG A 147 14.18 -23.22 29.70
CA ARG A 147 13.71 -24.42 30.41
C ARG A 147 12.67 -23.96 31.45
N ALA A 148 11.54 -24.64 31.54
CA ALA A 148 10.57 -24.44 32.61
C ALA A 148 11.10 -25.01 33.95
N PRO A 149 10.82 -24.39 35.09
CA PRO A 149 10.91 -25.06 36.39
C PRO A 149 9.62 -25.83 36.68
N SER A 150 9.80 -27.05 37.17
CA SER A 150 8.78 -27.92 37.72
C SER A 150 8.49 -27.57 39.18
N SER A 151 7.22 -27.34 39.51
CA SER A 151 6.59 -27.64 40.80
C SER A 151 5.08 -27.52 40.67
#